data_AF-A0A7Z0LWZ8-F1
#
_entry.id   AF-A0A7Z0LWZ8-F1
#
_cell.length_a   1.000
_cell.length_b   1.000
_cell.length_c   1.000
_cell.angle_alpha   90.00
_cell.angle_beta   90.00
_cell.angle_gamma   90.00
#
_symmetry.space_group_name_H-M   'P 1'
#
loop_
_entity.id
_entity.type
_entity.pdbx_description
1 polymer ?
#
loop_
_entity_poly.entity_id
_entity_poly.type
_entity_poly.pdbx_seq_one_letter_code
_entity_poly.pdbx_strand_id
1 'polypeptide(L)' 'MADLAIVFHWSPADCEDFTLTELMEWRERARKRSTPKEKPKGGRRGA' A
#
# COMPACT_ATOMS: atom_id res chain seq x y z
N MET A 1 -2.39 -12.27 0.70
CA MET A 1 -1.91 -12.47 -0.68
C MET A 1 -2.57 -11.45 -1.61
N ALA A 2 -3.91 -11.48 -1.76
CA ALA A 2 -4.64 -10.60 -2.67
C ALA A 2 -4.47 -9.08 -2.40
N ASP A 3 -4.36 -8.66 -1.13
CA ASP A 3 -4.20 -7.24 -0.79
C ASP A 3 -2.91 -6.63 -1.37
N LEU A 4 -1.84 -7.43 -1.47
CA LEU A 4 -0.58 -6.99 -2.05
C LEU A 4 -0.67 -6.86 -3.57
N ALA A 5 -1.25 -7.87 -4.23
CA ALA A 5 -1.48 -7.85 -5.66
C ALA A 5 -2.31 -6.62 -6.08
N ILE A 6 -3.32 -6.23 -5.30
CA ILE A 6 -4.16 -5.07 -5.59
C ILE A 6 -3.43 -3.75 -5.30
N VAL A 7 -2.69 -3.63 -4.18
CA VAL A 7 -2.00 -2.39 -3.81
C VAL A 7 -0.79 -2.10 -4.71
N PHE A 8 -0.11 -3.14 -5.20
CA PHE A 8 1.08 -3.03 -6.03
C PHE A 8 0.85 -3.36 -7.51
N HIS A 9 -0.36 -3.78 -7.89
CA HIS A 9 -0.70 -4.28 -9.23
C HIS A 9 0.20 -5.44 -9.69
N TRP A 10 0.57 -6.32 -8.76
CA TRP A 10 1.39 -7.50 -9.02
C TRP A 10 0.56 -8.69 -9.44
N SER A 11 1.18 -9.62 -10.19
CA SER A 11 0.53 -10.86 -10.57
C SER A 11 0.58 -11.90 -9.44
N PRO A 12 -0.32 -12.89 -9.41
CA PRO A 12 -0.28 -13.98 -8.44
C PRO A 12 1.06 -14.74 -8.42
N ALA A 13 1.68 -14.92 -9.59
CA ALA A 13 3.01 -15.54 -9.72
C ALA A 13 4.10 -14.77 -8.97
N ASP A 14 4.08 -13.43 -9.02
CA ASP A 14 5.03 -12.61 -8.26
C ASP A 14 4.85 -12.82 -6.75
N CYS A 15 3.62 -13.09 -6.27
CA CYS A 15 3.36 -13.39 -4.86
C CYS A 15 3.84 -14.79 -4.44
N GLU A 16 3.95 -15.73 -5.39
CA GLU A 16 4.42 -17.10 -5.16
C GLU A 16 5.95 -17.19 -5.15
N ASP A 17 6.62 -16.30 -5.89
CA ASP A 17 8.09 -16.18 -5.89
C ASP A 17 8.65 -15.59 -4.58
N PHE A 18 7.83 -14.86 -3.80
CA PHE A 18 8.25 -14.29 -2.52
C PHE A 18 8.12 -15.29 -1.35
N THR A 19 9.09 -15.23 -0.45
CA THR A 19 9.00 -15.98 0.81
C THR A 19 7.98 -15.35 1.77
N LEU A 20 7.46 -16.15 2.71
CA LEU A 20 6.47 -15.69 3.71
C LEU A 20 6.94 -14.45 4.49
N THR A 21 8.24 -14.37 4.79
CA THR A 21 8.86 -13.23 5.48
C THR A 21 8.80 -11.95 4.63
N GLU A 22 9.12 -12.04 3.34
CA GLU A 22 9.05 -10.91 2.41
C GLU A 22 7.59 -10.44 2.24
N LEU A 23 6.65 -11.37 2.12
CA LEU A 23 5.22 -11.05 2.06
C LEU A 23 4.74 -10.30 3.30
N MET A 24 5.24 -10.65 4.50
CA MET A 24 4.93 -9.92 5.73
C MET A 24 5.47 -8.48 5.72
N GLU A 25 6.70 -8.27 5.24
CA GLU A 25 7.27 -6.92 5.11
C GLU A 25 6.51 -6.07 4.09
N TRP A 26 6.17 -6.65 2.93
CA TRP A 26 5.39 -5.98 1.89
C TRP A 26 4.00 -5.61 2.39
N ARG A 27 3.36 -6.46 3.22
CA ARG A 27 2.04 -6.19 3.80
C ARG A 27 2.07 -4.97 4.71
N GLU A 28 3.12 -4.81 5.50
CA GLU A 28 3.29 -3.64 6.37
C GLU A 28 3.52 -2.34 5.56
N ARG A 29 4.25 -2.43 4.43
CA ARG A 29 4.44 -1.30 3.50
C ARG A 29 3.15 -0.92 2.78
N ALA A 30 2.38 -1.90 2.29
CA ALA A 30 1.07 -1.69 1.68
C ALA A 30 0.12 -0.97 2.63
N ARG A 31 0.10 -1.41 3.90
CA ARG A 31 -0.72 -0.79 4.96
C ARG A 31 -0.39 0.70 5.13
N LYS A 32 0.90 1.04 5.23
CA LYS A 32 1.37 2.43 5.36
C LYS A 32 1.03 3.30 4.14
N ARG A 33 0.96 2.70 2.94
CA ARG A 33 0.61 3.40 1.70
C ARG A 33 -0.89 3.57 1.52
N SER A 34 -1.68 2.57 1.94
CA SER A 34 -3.15 2.59 1.84
C SER A 34 -3.80 3.53 2.84
N THR A 35 -3.08 3.99 3.87
CA THR A 35 -3.43 5.20 4.60
C THR A 35 -2.89 6.39 3.81
N PRO A 36 -3.68 7.06 2.95
CA PRO A 36 -3.25 8.34 2.42
C PRO A 36 -3.04 9.25 3.62
N LYS A 37 -1.79 9.63 3.87
CA LYS A 37 -1.43 10.72 4.78
C LYS A 37 -2.38 11.87 4.44
N GLU A 38 -3.32 12.13 5.34
CA GLU A 38 -4.30 13.21 5.19
C GLU A 38 -3.50 14.43 4.72
N LYS A 39 -3.73 14.84 3.48
CA LYS A 39 -3.21 16.12 3.03
C LYS A 39 -3.88 17.12 3.97
N PRO A 40 -3.14 17.88 4.79
CA PRO A 40 -3.77 19.00 5.48
C PRO A 40 -4.32 19.89 4.36
N LYS A 41 -5.65 19.99 4.25
CA LYS A 41 -6.30 20.92 3.34
C LYS A 41 -6.04 22.33 3.89
N GLY A 42 -4.82 22.82 3.65
CA GLY A 42 -4.50 24.24 3.69
C GLY A 42 -5.12 24.87 2.45
N GLY A 43 -6.31 25.45 2.60
CA GLY A 43 -7.02 26.14 1.54
C GLY A 43 -7.74 27.35 2.08
N ARG A 44 -6.99 28.45 2.23
CA ARG A 44 -7.51 29.81 2.45
C ARG A 44 -8.74 30.07 1.56
N ARG A 45 -9.88 30.38 2.16
CA ARG A 45 -10.95 31.22 1.60
C ARG A 45 -11.42 32.06 2.79
N GLY A 46 -10.99 33.31 2.92
CA GLY A 46 -11.45 34.41 2.08
C GLY A 46 -12.61 35.06 2.83
N ALA A 47 -12.30 36.04 3.67
CA ALA A 47 -13.23 36.90 4.37
C ALA A 47 -12.99 38.34 3.89
#